data_AF-A0A1G7YJS7-F1
#
_entry.id   AF-A0A1G7YJS7-F1
#
_cell.length_a   1.000
_cell.length_b   1.000
_cell.length_c   1.000
_cell.angle_alpha   90.00
_cell.angle_beta   90.00
_cell.angle_gamma   90.00
#
_symmetry.space_group_name_H-M   'P 1'
#
loop_
_entity.id
_entity.type
_entity.pdbx_description
1 polymer ?
#
loop_
_entity_poly.entity_id
_entity_poly.type
_entity_poly.pdbx_seq_one_letter_code
_entity_poly.pdbx_strand_id
1 'polypeptide(L)'
;MLKIAMLSTGEEVLHGDIVDTNASWLSELFFDAGFGLVKRSTVGDQMSALVEELLMLSFNSNVVIVNGGLGPTSDDLSSAAAAQAAEVPLELNETWLKNLEAFFAGRSMVMPESNKKQAMLPQGADMLDNPLGTACGFKMRINDCVFYFTPGVPSEFKHMVESLILPDIQAHNPDHQGQECSRLYTFGTSESALSDKLDKVQLPTGYMLGYRSYLPFIQVKLFGPADDLEQRVKVLNVIFKLIETHVVSVDEPLIEHLGHLLAEKQRSVAVAEQSTKGWLSNWLHSDAKASALCAHGWILGNHIDVGETDNDPLAAAFALAGATRDKCATDIAIATGKVQDGVFSVALATPEGEWGQTLAFKRRYNDLEQKEVISTVAGDMLRRYLSAKSMFVDYSSLKREKDMFVPRQMLDNNLNL
;
A
#
# COMPACT_ATOMS: atom_id res chain seq x y z
N MET A 1 -21.51 18.17 -4.94
CA MET A 1 -20.65 17.09 -4.44
C MET A 1 -20.19 17.48 -3.06
N LEU A 2 -20.36 16.59 -2.09
CA LEU A 2 -19.95 16.81 -0.69
C LEU A 2 -18.44 17.07 -0.64
N LYS A 3 -18.03 18.18 -0.03
CA LYS A 3 -16.61 18.54 0.13
C LYS A 3 -16.12 18.08 1.50
N ILE A 4 -15.27 17.07 1.52
CA ILE A 4 -14.67 16.53 2.75
C ILE A 4 -13.19 16.88 2.77
N ALA A 5 -12.72 17.44 3.87
CA ALA A 5 -11.32 17.73 4.10
C ALA A 5 -10.78 17.02 5.35
N MET A 6 -9.46 16.94 5.44
CA MET A 6 -8.78 16.48 6.65
C MET A 6 -7.74 17.51 7.09
N LEU A 7 -7.66 17.73 8.40
CA LEU A 7 -6.63 18.50 9.07
C LEU A 7 -5.84 17.57 10.01
N SER A 8 -4.57 17.36 9.72
CA SER A 8 -3.64 16.70 10.64
C SER A 8 -2.95 17.75 11.50
N THR A 9 -2.83 17.52 12.81
CA THR A 9 -2.12 18.41 13.72
C THR A 9 -0.93 17.70 14.34
N GLY A 10 0.16 18.41 14.58
CA GLY A 10 1.34 17.89 15.27
C GLY A 10 2.65 18.36 14.64
N GLU A 11 3.59 18.78 15.48
CA GLU A 11 4.89 19.29 15.06
C GLU A 11 5.73 18.21 14.39
N GLU A 12 5.64 16.98 14.88
CA GLU A 12 6.30 15.81 14.32
C GLU A 12 5.80 15.47 12.91
N VAL A 13 4.53 15.74 12.62
CA VAL A 13 3.94 15.53 11.29
C VAL A 13 4.38 16.66 10.36
N LEU A 14 4.33 17.91 10.84
CA LEU A 14 4.69 19.09 10.06
C LEU A 14 6.18 19.10 9.68
N HIS A 15 7.07 18.71 10.60
CA HIS A 15 8.51 18.64 10.35
C HIS A 15 8.94 17.37 9.60
N GLY A 16 8.05 16.38 9.47
CA GLY A 16 8.34 15.12 8.79
C GLY A 16 9.15 14.13 9.63
N ASP A 17 9.14 14.27 10.96
CA ASP A 17 9.71 13.28 11.89
C ASP A 17 8.92 11.96 11.80
N ILE A 18 7.63 12.05 11.50
CA ILE A 18 6.77 10.92 11.16
C ILE A 18 6.02 11.16 9.85
N VAL A 19 5.72 10.07 9.14
CA VAL A 19 4.84 10.11 7.97
C VAL A 19 3.39 10.12 8.44
N ASP A 20 2.58 11.01 7.89
CA ASP A 20 1.13 11.07 8.13
C ASP A 20 0.39 9.89 7.48
N THR A 21 0.53 8.72 8.12
CA THR A 21 -0.11 7.48 7.69
C THR A 21 -1.61 7.46 7.96
N ASN A 22 -2.08 8.19 8.98
CA ASN A 22 -3.50 8.32 9.31
C ASN A 22 -4.25 8.98 8.15
N ALA A 23 -3.73 10.09 7.63
CA ALA A 23 -4.40 10.78 6.55
C ALA A 23 -4.31 10.05 5.22
N SER A 24 -3.23 9.30 4.97
CA SER A 24 -3.17 8.37 3.83
C SER A 24 -4.26 7.30 3.94
N TRP A 25 -4.41 6.68 5.11
CA TRP A 25 -5.41 5.64 5.36
C TRP A 25 -6.84 6.19 5.27
N LEU A 26 -7.12 7.36 5.85
CA LEU A 26 -8.44 8.00 5.76
C LEU A 26 -8.81 8.29 4.31
N SER A 27 -7.86 8.82 3.53
CA SER A 27 -8.08 9.14 2.11
C SER A 27 -8.48 7.90 1.31
N GLU A 28 -7.81 6.77 1.54
CA GLU A 28 -8.11 5.49 0.88
C GLU A 28 -9.49 4.96 1.29
N LEU A 29 -9.75 4.88 2.60
CA LEU A 29 -11.03 4.40 3.14
C LEU A 29 -12.20 5.24 2.62
N PHE A 30 -12.09 6.58 2.71
CA PHE A 30 -13.15 7.48 2.28
C PHE A 30 -13.35 7.41 0.77
N PHE A 31 -12.26 7.32 0.00
CA PHE A 31 -12.35 7.17 -1.44
C PHE A 31 -13.09 5.88 -1.83
N ASP A 32 -12.72 4.75 -1.22
CA ASP A 32 -13.38 3.46 -1.47
C ASP A 32 -14.84 3.45 -1.00
N ALA A 33 -15.20 4.25 0.01
CA ALA A 33 -16.58 4.48 0.45
C ALA A 33 -17.34 5.54 -0.39
N GLY A 34 -16.73 6.12 -1.42
CA GLY A 34 -17.33 7.15 -2.27
C GLY A 34 -17.19 8.59 -1.78
N PHE A 35 -16.61 8.80 -0.61
CA PHE A 35 -16.46 10.07 0.11
C PHE A 35 -15.08 10.71 -0.07
N GLY A 36 -14.51 10.64 -1.28
CA GLY A 36 -13.15 11.12 -1.56
C GLY A 36 -12.86 12.52 -1.02
N LEU A 37 -11.69 12.68 -0.39
CA LEU A 37 -11.26 13.96 0.18
C LEU A 37 -10.91 14.97 -0.91
N VAL A 38 -11.32 16.22 -0.74
CA VAL A 38 -10.99 17.33 -1.66
C VAL A 38 -9.78 18.16 -1.22
N LYS A 39 -9.44 18.11 0.07
CA LYS A 39 -8.29 18.83 0.66
C LYS A 39 -7.72 18.06 1.84
N ARG A 40 -6.40 18.11 1.98
CA ARG A 40 -5.67 17.78 3.21
C ARG A 40 -4.82 18.99 3.60
N SER A 41 -4.74 19.29 4.89
CA SER A 41 -3.79 20.24 5.45
C SER A 41 -3.13 19.66 6.69
N THR A 42 -1.91 20.13 6.97
CA THR A 42 -1.16 19.80 8.18
C THR A 42 -0.74 21.10 8.83
N VAL A 43 -1.00 21.24 10.11
CA VAL A 43 -0.68 22.45 10.89
C VAL A 43 0.00 22.03 12.18
N GLY A 44 0.88 22.88 12.68
CA GLY A 44 1.54 22.64 13.95
C GLY A 44 0.69 22.97 15.18
N ASP A 45 1.22 22.70 16.36
CA ASP A 45 0.63 22.85 17.68
C ASP A 45 0.69 24.30 18.19
N GLN A 46 0.33 25.23 17.31
CA GLN A 46 0.25 26.65 17.62
C GLN A 46 -1.20 27.13 17.51
N MET A 47 -1.74 27.63 18.62
CA MET A 47 -3.17 28.00 18.74
C MET A 47 -3.67 28.87 17.59
N SER A 48 -2.94 29.94 17.24
CA SER A 48 -3.34 30.85 16.17
C SER A 48 -3.42 30.15 14.81
N ALA A 49 -2.47 29.28 14.50
CA ALA A 49 -2.42 28.54 13.24
C ALA A 49 -3.56 27.52 13.16
N LEU A 50 -3.84 26.81 14.26
CA LEU A 50 -4.96 25.86 14.35
C LEU A 50 -6.31 26.58 14.14
N VAL A 51 -6.55 27.68 14.85
CA VAL A 51 -7.79 28.46 14.71
C VAL A 51 -7.95 29.00 13.30
N GLU A 52 -6.88 29.54 12.70
CA GLU A 52 -6.90 30.05 11.32
C GLU A 52 -7.28 28.95 10.32
N GLU A 53 -6.64 27.78 10.39
CA GLU A 53 -6.93 26.69 9.46
C GLU A 53 -8.32 26.08 9.69
N LEU A 54 -8.77 25.94 10.94
CA LEU A 54 -10.14 25.50 11.26
C LEU A 54 -11.18 26.43 10.62
N LEU A 55 -11.00 27.75 10.75
CA LEU A 55 -11.89 28.73 10.13
C LEU A 55 -11.83 28.63 8.61
N MET A 56 -10.64 28.58 8.01
CA MET A 56 -10.47 28.44 6.56
C MET A 56 -11.14 27.19 6.01
N LEU A 57 -10.99 26.05 6.69
CA LEU A 57 -11.66 24.80 6.30
C LEU A 57 -13.18 24.88 6.45
N SER A 58 -13.66 25.55 7.51
CA SER A 58 -15.10 25.70 7.76
C SER A 58 -15.83 26.47 6.65
N PHE A 59 -15.16 27.42 5.99
CA PHE A 59 -15.74 28.18 4.87
C PHE A 59 -15.69 27.46 3.52
N ASN A 60 -14.84 26.44 3.39
CA ASN A 60 -14.53 25.81 2.09
C ASN A 60 -14.95 24.33 2.00
N SER A 61 -15.37 23.74 3.12
CA SER A 61 -15.71 22.31 3.23
C SER A 61 -17.08 22.13 3.88
N ASN A 62 -17.69 20.97 3.66
CA ASN A 62 -18.92 20.57 4.34
C ASN A 62 -18.62 19.71 5.57
N VAL A 63 -17.58 18.88 5.48
CA VAL A 63 -17.11 18.02 6.56
C VAL A 63 -15.59 18.13 6.69
N VAL A 64 -15.09 18.19 7.92
CA VAL A 64 -13.65 18.19 8.22
C VAL A 64 -13.36 17.14 9.28
N ILE A 65 -12.36 16.30 9.03
CA ILE A 65 -11.82 15.36 10.01
C ILE A 65 -10.51 15.94 10.53
N VAL A 66 -10.45 16.25 11.81
CA VAL A 66 -9.26 16.74 12.51
C VAL A 66 -8.63 15.57 13.26
N ASN A 67 -7.36 15.31 13.02
CA ASN A 67 -6.61 14.21 13.64
C ASN A 67 -5.40 14.75 14.39
N GLY A 68 -5.36 14.51 15.71
CA GLY A 68 -4.29 14.96 16.60
C GLY A 68 -4.74 16.03 17.62
N GLY A 69 -3.87 16.29 18.59
CA GLY A 69 -4.01 17.40 19.55
C GLY A 69 -5.11 17.22 20.62
N LEU A 70 -5.52 15.98 20.93
CA LEU A 70 -6.52 15.65 21.97
C LEU A 70 -5.93 14.95 23.22
N GLY A 71 -4.61 14.80 23.28
CA GLY A 71 -3.92 14.24 24.42
C GLY A 71 -3.95 15.15 25.67
N PRO A 72 -3.27 14.72 26.74
CA PRO A 72 -3.23 15.45 27.99
C PRO A 72 -2.11 16.51 28.07
N THR A 73 -1.22 16.63 27.06
CA THR A 73 -0.03 17.49 27.14
C THR A 73 -0.36 18.94 26.79
N SER A 74 0.59 19.85 27.00
CA SER A 74 0.37 21.30 26.85
C SER A 74 0.18 21.74 25.40
N ASP A 75 0.81 21.03 24.48
CA ASP A 75 0.75 21.16 23.02
C ASP A 75 -0.52 20.54 22.39
N ASP A 76 -1.27 19.71 23.12
CA ASP A 76 -2.57 19.20 22.65
C ASP A 76 -3.66 20.28 22.62
N LEU A 77 -3.74 21.07 21.55
CA LEU A 77 -4.57 22.28 21.53
C LEU A 77 -5.90 22.15 20.76
N SER A 78 -6.21 20.98 20.17
CA SER A 78 -7.33 20.84 19.23
C SER A 78 -8.70 21.17 19.84
N SER A 79 -9.01 20.71 21.05
CA SER A 79 -10.28 21.07 21.72
C SER A 79 -10.40 22.58 21.99
N ALA A 80 -9.31 23.18 22.46
CA ALA A 80 -9.28 24.61 22.76
C ALA A 80 -9.34 25.48 21.50
N ALA A 81 -8.65 25.07 20.42
CA ALA A 81 -8.72 25.72 19.13
C ALA A 81 -10.12 25.64 18.52
N ALA A 82 -10.79 24.49 18.64
CA ALA A 82 -12.17 24.31 18.19
C ALA A 82 -13.15 25.22 18.95
N ALA A 83 -13.01 25.29 20.28
CA ALA A 83 -13.81 26.18 21.12
C ALA A 83 -13.59 27.65 20.75
N GLN A 84 -12.34 28.07 20.54
CA GLN A 84 -12.01 29.43 20.14
C GLN A 84 -12.54 29.76 18.73
N ALA A 85 -12.40 28.86 17.76
CA ALA A 85 -12.90 29.05 16.40
C ALA A 85 -14.44 29.12 16.33
N ALA A 86 -15.13 28.43 17.24
CA ALA A 86 -16.59 28.47 17.36
C ALA A 86 -17.10 29.57 18.30
N GLU A 87 -16.22 30.33 18.95
CA GLU A 87 -16.55 31.35 19.94
C GLU A 87 -17.38 30.83 21.13
N VAL A 88 -17.09 29.60 21.58
CA VAL A 88 -17.76 28.95 22.71
C VAL A 88 -16.77 28.60 23.83
N PRO A 89 -17.21 28.50 25.10
CA PRO A 89 -16.33 28.03 26.17
C PRO A 89 -16.07 26.52 26.07
N LEU A 90 -15.03 26.06 26.77
CA LEU A 90 -14.85 24.65 27.09
C LEU A 90 -15.66 24.30 28.35
N GLU A 91 -16.34 23.16 28.31
CA GLU A 91 -17.11 22.60 29.42
C GLU A 91 -16.59 21.21 29.79
N LEU A 92 -16.65 20.88 31.07
CA LEU A 92 -16.25 19.57 31.55
C LEU A 92 -17.36 18.56 31.25
N ASN A 93 -17.02 17.54 30.45
CA ASN A 93 -17.89 16.38 30.26
C ASN A 93 -17.75 15.41 31.44
N GLU A 94 -18.66 15.53 32.41
CA GLU A 94 -18.69 14.69 33.61
C GLU A 94 -18.81 13.18 33.31
N THR A 95 -19.42 12.82 32.19
CA THR A 95 -19.55 11.41 31.77
C THR A 95 -18.20 10.87 31.34
N TRP A 96 -17.46 11.61 30.51
CA TRP A 96 -16.13 11.21 30.07
C TRP A 96 -15.11 11.25 31.21
N LEU A 97 -15.21 12.23 32.12
CA LEU A 97 -14.36 12.28 33.30
C LEU A 97 -14.48 11.00 34.15
N LYS A 98 -15.72 10.51 34.36
CA LYS A 98 -15.94 9.24 35.07
C LYS A 98 -15.37 8.04 34.32
N ASN A 99 -15.47 8.02 32.99
CA ASN A 99 -14.88 6.96 32.17
C ASN A 99 -13.35 6.96 32.30
N LEU A 100 -12.72 8.14 32.30
CA LEU A 100 -11.29 8.31 32.53
C LEU A 100 -10.89 7.80 33.91
N GLU A 101 -11.59 8.23 34.97
CA GLU A 101 -11.33 7.77 36.34
C GLU A 101 -11.42 6.24 36.43
N ALA A 102 -12.44 5.63 35.81
CA ALA A 102 -12.59 4.18 35.76
C ALA A 102 -11.47 3.50 34.95
N PHE A 103 -11.03 4.09 33.83
CA PHE A 103 -9.94 3.59 33.01
C PHE A 103 -8.61 3.52 33.76
N PHE A 104 -8.29 4.54 34.56
CA PHE A 104 -7.11 4.56 35.42
C PHE A 104 -7.26 3.64 36.63
N ALA A 105 -8.43 3.63 37.28
CA ALA A 105 -8.70 2.74 38.41
C ALA A 105 -8.60 1.26 38.01
N GLY A 106 -9.08 0.89 36.82
CA GLY A 106 -8.94 -0.46 36.27
C GLY A 106 -7.48 -0.89 36.04
N ARG A 107 -6.55 0.06 35.96
CA ARG A 107 -5.09 -0.16 35.90
C ARG A 107 -4.41 0.00 37.25
N SER A 108 -5.18 0.11 38.34
CA SER A 108 -4.66 0.41 39.69
C SER A 108 -3.83 1.69 39.75
N MET A 109 -4.19 2.68 38.93
CA MET A 109 -3.56 4.00 38.89
C MET A 109 -4.56 5.07 39.32
N VAL A 110 -4.07 6.14 39.94
CA VAL A 110 -4.84 7.37 40.13
C VAL A 110 -4.72 8.20 38.85
N MET A 111 -5.84 8.73 38.36
CA MET A 111 -5.85 9.59 37.18
C MET A 111 -5.02 10.86 37.43
N PRO A 112 -4.03 11.17 36.59
CA PRO A 112 -3.32 12.44 36.66
C PRO A 112 -4.24 13.63 36.34
N GLU A 113 -4.05 14.76 37.01
CA GLU A 113 -4.87 15.98 36.78
C GLU A 113 -4.78 16.48 35.33
N SER A 114 -3.66 16.28 34.64
CA SER A 114 -3.50 16.64 33.22
C SER A 114 -4.50 15.93 32.31
N ASN A 115 -4.91 14.70 32.66
CA ASN A 115 -5.90 13.95 31.88
C ASN A 115 -7.31 14.54 31.96
N LYS A 116 -7.61 15.39 32.96
CA LYS A 116 -8.89 16.10 33.03
C LYS A 116 -9.14 16.97 31.81
N LYS A 117 -8.08 17.50 31.18
CA LYS A 117 -8.14 18.23 29.91
C LYS A 117 -8.82 17.43 28.79
N GLN A 118 -8.65 16.10 28.78
CA GLN A 118 -9.25 15.21 27.77
C GLN A 118 -10.76 15.03 27.94
N ALA A 119 -11.35 15.56 29.03
CA ALA A 119 -12.79 15.66 29.25
C ALA A 119 -13.33 17.08 29.06
N MET A 120 -12.49 18.05 28.69
CA MET A 120 -12.92 19.43 28.40
C MET A 120 -13.28 19.55 26.92
N LEU A 121 -14.57 19.67 26.62
CA LEU A 121 -15.10 19.74 25.27
C LEU A 121 -15.70 21.12 24.97
N PRO A 122 -15.68 21.60 23.72
CA PRO A 122 -16.41 22.81 23.35
C PRO A 122 -17.90 22.69 23.70
N GLN A 123 -18.49 23.76 24.24
CA GLN A 123 -19.92 23.78 24.54
C GLN A 123 -20.73 23.48 23.27
N GLY A 124 -21.68 22.54 23.38
CA GLY A 124 -22.52 22.10 22.25
C GLY A 124 -21.86 21.06 21.33
N ALA A 125 -20.67 20.55 21.67
CA ALA A 125 -20.08 19.41 20.99
C ALA A 125 -20.71 18.08 21.42
N ASP A 126 -20.94 17.19 20.46
CA ASP A 126 -21.36 15.81 20.70
C ASP A 126 -20.11 14.96 20.95
N MET A 127 -20.02 14.34 22.13
CA MET A 127 -18.89 13.46 22.47
C MET A 127 -18.91 12.19 21.60
N LEU A 128 -17.74 11.82 21.07
CA LEU A 128 -17.53 10.57 20.33
C LEU A 128 -16.70 9.62 21.19
N ASP A 129 -17.27 8.44 21.46
CA ASP A 129 -16.64 7.45 22.32
C ASP A 129 -15.30 6.95 21.74
N ASN A 130 -14.37 6.63 22.63
CA ASN A 130 -13.08 6.04 22.29
C ASN A 130 -12.73 4.94 23.30
N PRO A 131 -13.13 3.69 23.05
CA PRO A 131 -12.86 2.60 23.98
C PRO A 131 -11.39 2.16 24.01
N LEU A 132 -10.55 2.63 23.07
CA LEU A 132 -9.17 2.19 22.92
C LEU A 132 -8.15 3.11 23.62
N GLY A 133 -8.55 4.33 23.99
CA GLY A 133 -7.66 5.35 24.56
C GLY A 133 -8.30 6.17 25.68
N THR A 134 -7.61 7.23 26.10
CA THR A 134 -8.10 8.16 27.14
C THR A 134 -8.74 9.42 26.57
N ALA A 135 -8.37 9.83 25.37
CA ALA A 135 -8.98 10.99 24.70
C ALA A 135 -10.31 10.59 24.05
N CYS A 136 -11.44 11.16 24.46
CA CYS A 136 -12.62 11.08 23.60
C CYS A 136 -12.41 11.94 22.36
N GLY A 137 -13.09 11.58 21.28
CA GLY A 137 -13.31 12.53 20.21
C GLY A 137 -14.54 13.37 20.46
N PHE A 138 -14.81 14.28 19.53
CA PHE A 138 -16.07 15.02 19.52
C PHE A 138 -16.44 15.48 18.13
N LYS A 139 -17.73 15.67 17.91
CA LYS A 139 -18.34 16.25 16.72
C LYS A 139 -18.89 17.61 17.08
N MET A 140 -18.66 18.62 16.25
CA MET A 140 -19.30 19.92 16.43
C MET A 140 -19.47 20.62 15.09
N ARG A 141 -20.26 21.70 15.07
CA ARG A 141 -20.42 22.54 13.91
C ARG A 141 -19.67 23.86 14.12
N ILE A 142 -18.83 24.22 13.15
CA ILE A 142 -18.20 25.55 13.07
C ILE A 142 -18.68 26.16 11.76
N ASN A 143 -19.39 27.30 11.84
CA ASN A 143 -20.16 27.85 10.71
C ASN A 143 -21.15 26.81 10.14
N ASP A 144 -21.08 26.51 8.84
CA ASP A 144 -21.93 25.50 8.18
C ASP A 144 -21.23 24.14 8.03
N CYS A 145 -20.02 23.99 8.56
CA CYS A 145 -19.20 22.80 8.39
C CYS A 145 -19.23 21.92 9.64
N VAL A 146 -19.38 20.61 9.43
CA VAL A 146 -19.31 19.61 10.50
C VAL A 146 -17.86 19.18 10.70
N PHE A 147 -17.37 19.29 11.92
CA PHE A 147 -16.02 18.86 12.30
C PHE A 147 -16.10 17.61 13.17
N TYR A 148 -15.19 16.67 12.90
CA TYR A 148 -14.91 15.51 13.72
C TYR A 148 -13.49 15.62 14.26
N PHE A 149 -13.32 15.66 15.57
CA PHE A 149 -12.01 15.71 16.21
C PHE A 149 -11.68 14.32 16.77
N THR A 150 -10.49 13.84 16.45
CA THR A 150 -10.03 12.49 16.78
C THR A 150 -8.61 12.50 17.37
N PRO A 151 -8.26 11.52 18.24
CA PRO A 151 -6.90 11.37 18.74
C PRO A 151 -5.91 11.00 17.62
N GLY A 152 -4.64 11.39 17.77
CA GLY A 152 -3.59 11.11 16.77
C GLY A 152 -3.13 9.64 16.73
N VAL A 153 -3.43 8.85 17.76
CA VAL A 153 -3.00 7.44 17.85
C VAL A 153 -3.70 6.62 16.76
N PRO A 154 -2.98 5.94 15.85
CA PRO A 154 -3.57 5.31 14.67
C PRO A 154 -4.68 4.29 14.97
N SER A 155 -4.53 3.46 16.01
CA SER A 155 -5.56 2.47 16.38
C SER A 155 -6.86 3.12 16.87
N GLU A 156 -6.75 4.19 17.65
CA GLU A 156 -7.90 4.94 18.18
C GLU A 156 -8.63 5.67 17.04
N PHE A 157 -7.87 6.37 16.20
CA PHE A 157 -8.38 7.07 15.03
C PHE A 157 -9.15 6.16 14.09
N LYS A 158 -8.54 5.03 13.69
CA LYS A 158 -9.15 4.09 12.75
C LYS A 158 -10.47 3.54 13.28
N HIS A 159 -10.48 3.13 14.54
CA HIS A 159 -11.67 2.61 15.19
C HIS A 159 -12.81 3.62 15.19
N MET A 160 -12.55 4.87 15.59
CA MET A 160 -13.55 5.94 15.62
C MET A 160 -14.06 6.27 14.21
N VAL A 161 -13.18 6.30 13.22
CA VAL A 161 -13.57 6.59 11.84
C VAL A 161 -14.51 5.53 11.29
N GLU A 162 -14.16 4.25 11.43
CA GLU A 162 -14.94 3.14 10.89
C GLU A 162 -16.27 2.94 11.64
N SER A 163 -16.27 3.12 12.97
CA SER A 163 -17.44 2.81 13.80
C SER A 163 -18.43 3.97 13.98
N LEU A 164 -17.95 5.22 13.95
CA LEU A 164 -18.76 6.39 14.28
C LEU A 164 -18.83 7.41 13.14
N ILE A 165 -17.69 7.81 12.59
CA ILE A 165 -17.61 8.97 11.68
C ILE A 165 -18.12 8.63 10.28
N LEU A 166 -17.59 7.58 9.64
CA LEU A 166 -18.00 7.19 8.30
C LEU A 166 -19.49 6.79 8.25
N PRO A 167 -20.02 5.99 9.20
CA PRO A 167 -21.45 5.71 9.26
C PRO A 167 -22.33 6.95 9.43
N ASP A 168 -21.91 7.93 10.25
CA ASP A 168 -22.66 9.18 10.42
C ASP A 168 -22.69 10.00 9.12
N ILE A 169 -21.55 10.12 8.43
CA ILE A 169 -21.48 10.81 7.13
C ILE A 169 -22.39 10.14 6.11
N GLN A 170 -22.39 8.80 6.05
CA GLN A 170 -23.26 8.03 5.17
C GLN A 170 -24.75 8.26 5.46
N ALA A 171 -25.14 8.21 6.74
CA ALA A 171 -26.53 8.41 7.15
C ALA A 171 -27.07 9.81 6.77
N HIS A 172 -26.22 10.83 6.78
CA HIS A 172 -26.59 12.19 6.38
C HIS A 172 -26.51 12.45 4.87
N ASN A 173 -25.99 11.50 4.09
CA ASN A 173 -25.83 11.62 2.63
C ASN A 173 -26.30 10.35 1.90
N PRO A 174 -27.57 9.92 2.05
CA PRO A 174 -28.07 8.64 1.54
C PRO A 174 -28.10 8.56 0.01
N ASP A 175 -28.23 9.70 -0.67
CA ASP A 175 -28.25 9.79 -2.14
C ASP A 175 -26.84 9.87 -2.75
N HIS A 176 -25.79 9.87 -1.92
CA HIS A 176 -24.41 9.94 -2.41
C HIS A 176 -23.99 8.56 -2.94
N GLN A 177 -24.07 8.39 -4.26
CA GLN A 177 -23.61 7.16 -4.91
C GLN A 177 -22.09 7.03 -4.78
N GLY A 178 -21.65 5.94 -4.15
CA GLY A 178 -20.24 5.60 -4.08
C GLY A 178 -19.65 5.32 -5.46
N GLN A 179 -18.33 5.49 -5.56
CA GLN A 179 -17.57 5.00 -6.70
C GLN A 179 -16.88 3.71 -6.30
N GLU A 180 -16.87 2.75 -7.22
CA GLU A 180 -16.05 1.55 -7.08
C GLU A 180 -14.84 1.65 -8.02
N CYS A 181 -13.72 1.06 -7.58
CA CYS A 181 -12.44 1.15 -8.25
C CYS A 181 -11.92 -0.24 -8.59
N SER A 182 -11.80 -0.54 -9.89
CA SER A 182 -11.03 -1.69 -10.36
C SER A 182 -9.58 -1.28 -10.66
N ARG A 183 -8.62 -2.14 -10.33
CA ARG A 183 -7.18 -1.86 -10.35
C ARG A 183 -6.47 -2.89 -11.25
N LEU A 184 -5.80 -2.43 -12.30
CA LEU A 184 -4.86 -3.25 -13.08
C LEU A 184 -3.44 -2.91 -12.65
N TYR A 185 -2.74 -3.89 -12.10
CA TYR A 185 -1.35 -3.75 -11.71
C TYR A 185 -0.48 -4.06 -12.91
N THR A 186 0.39 -3.13 -13.30
CA THR A 186 1.25 -3.28 -14.47
C THR A 186 2.73 -3.20 -14.11
N PHE A 187 3.56 -3.91 -14.86
CA PHE A 187 5.01 -3.89 -14.74
C PHE A 187 5.66 -3.86 -16.13
N GLY A 188 6.81 -3.22 -16.25
CA GLY A 188 7.58 -3.16 -17.50
C GLY A 188 7.16 -2.08 -18.50
N THR A 189 6.31 -1.13 -18.10
CA THR A 189 5.87 0.00 -18.94
C THR A 189 6.03 1.32 -18.21
N SER A 190 5.89 2.45 -18.91
CA SER A 190 5.80 3.79 -18.31
C SER A 190 4.35 4.28 -18.27
N GLU A 191 4.08 5.28 -17.44
CA GLU A 191 2.76 5.90 -17.31
C GLU A 191 2.32 6.54 -18.62
N SER A 192 3.21 7.28 -19.28
CA SER A 192 2.94 7.90 -20.58
C SER A 192 2.60 6.86 -21.66
N ALA A 193 3.31 5.73 -21.70
CA ALA A 193 3.03 4.67 -22.67
C ALA A 193 1.68 3.95 -22.41
N LEU A 194 1.24 3.91 -21.14
CA LEU A 194 -0.09 3.43 -20.79
C LEU A 194 -1.15 4.46 -21.20
N SER A 195 -0.96 5.73 -20.85
CA SER A 195 -1.88 6.82 -21.20
C SER A 195 -2.09 6.92 -22.71
N ASP A 196 -1.01 6.94 -23.51
CA ASP A 196 -1.08 7.02 -24.98
C ASP A 196 -1.92 5.87 -25.61
N LYS A 197 -1.95 4.71 -24.96
CA LYS A 197 -2.77 3.56 -25.39
C LYS A 197 -4.22 3.67 -24.92
N LEU A 198 -4.43 4.11 -23.67
CA LEU A 198 -5.73 4.09 -23.02
C LEU A 198 -6.56 5.35 -23.27
N ASP A 199 -5.96 6.50 -23.59
CA ASP A 199 -6.65 7.75 -23.92
C ASP A 199 -7.50 7.63 -25.20
N LYS A 200 -7.28 6.57 -25.98
CA LYS A 200 -8.08 6.21 -27.16
C LYS A 200 -9.37 5.48 -26.81
N VAL A 201 -9.54 5.05 -25.55
CA VAL A 201 -10.73 4.35 -25.08
C VAL A 201 -11.80 5.38 -24.73
N GLN A 202 -12.94 5.31 -25.40
CA GLN A 202 -14.10 6.13 -25.03
C GLN A 202 -14.76 5.56 -23.78
N LEU A 203 -14.60 6.24 -22.65
CA LEU A 203 -15.22 5.85 -21.38
C LEU A 203 -16.70 6.26 -21.34
N PRO A 204 -17.59 5.42 -20.78
CA PRO A 204 -18.98 5.81 -20.53
C PRO A 204 -19.07 6.96 -19.53
N THR A 205 -20.22 7.66 -19.52
CA THR A 205 -20.50 8.70 -18.52
C THR A 205 -20.40 8.13 -17.11
N GLY A 206 -19.71 8.84 -16.20
CA GLY A 206 -19.49 8.40 -14.82
C GLY A 206 -18.25 7.54 -14.62
N TYR A 207 -17.55 7.14 -15.69
CA TYR A 207 -16.29 6.40 -15.61
C TYR A 207 -15.08 7.30 -15.79
N MET A 208 -14.01 7.00 -15.07
CA MET A 208 -12.76 7.75 -15.12
C MET A 208 -11.56 6.81 -14.95
N LEU A 209 -10.50 7.09 -15.71
CA LEU A 209 -9.21 6.45 -15.52
C LEU A 209 -8.33 7.28 -14.58
N GLY A 210 -7.61 6.59 -13.69
CA GLY A 210 -6.53 7.16 -12.89
C GLY A 210 -5.28 6.32 -13.01
N TYR A 211 -4.12 6.95 -12.80
CA TYR A 211 -2.83 6.29 -12.81
C TYR A 211 -2.13 6.54 -11.48
N ARG A 212 -1.51 5.50 -10.92
CA ARG A 212 -0.62 5.62 -9.76
C ARG A 212 0.67 4.88 -10.04
N SER A 213 1.73 5.66 -10.23
CA SER A 213 3.10 5.15 -10.32
C SER A 213 3.69 4.99 -8.91
N TYR A 214 4.25 3.81 -8.63
CA TYR A 214 5.10 3.56 -7.46
C TYR A 214 6.09 2.46 -7.83
N LEU A 215 7.31 2.47 -7.32
CA LEU A 215 8.24 1.42 -7.74
C LEU A 215 7.72 0.04 -7.30
N PRO A 216 7.81 -1.01 -8.14
CA PRO A 216 8.10 -1.03 -9.57
C PRO A 216 6.86 -1.04 -10.47
N PHE A 217 5.66 -0.88 -9.91
CA PHE A 217 4.38 -1.02 -10.61
C PHE A 217 3.77 0.31 -11.07
N ILE A 218 2.91 0.23 -12.07
CA ILE A 218 1.95 1.30 -12.35
C ILE A 218 0.56 0.70 -12.22
N GLN A 219 -0.25 1.26 -11.33
CA GLN A 219 -1.66 0.92 -11.23
C GLN A 219 -2.44 1.77 -12.23
N VAL A 220 -3.21 1.10 -13.09
CA VAL A 220 -4.29 1.71 -13.85
C VAL A 220 -5.57 1.47 -13.08
N LYS A 221 -6.24 2.54 -12.67
CA LYS A 221 -7.48 2.51 -11.89
C LYS A 221 -8.65 2.90 -12.78
N LEU A 222 -9.71 2.09 -12.77
CA LEU A 222 -10.98 2.41 -13.40
C LEU A 222 -12.00 2.69 -12.30
N PHE A 223 -12.38 3.95 -12.18
CA PHE A 223 -13.47 4.39 -11.31
C PHE A 223 -14.77 4.37 -12.09
N GLY A 224 -15.86 3.96 -11.44
CA GLY A 224 -17.21 3.99 -11.99
C GLY A 224 -18.28 3.93 -10.90
N PRO A 225 -19.56 4.07 -11.25
CA PRO A 225 -20.66 3.92 -10.29
C PRO A 225 -20.63 2.56 -9.58
N ALA A 226 -20.89 2.54 -8.28
CA ALA A 226 -20.88 1.30 -7.49
C ALA A 226 -21.96 0.30 -7.92
N ASP A 227 -23.10 0.78 -8.42
CA ASP A 227 -24.25 -0.02 -8.86
C ASP A 227 -24.17 -0.50 -10.32
N ASP A 228 -23.04 -0.26 -11.01
CA ASP A 228 -22.87 -0.55 -12.44
C ASP A 228 -21.74 -1.57 -12.73
N LEU A 229 -21.78 -2.70 -12.02
CA LEU A 229 -20.77 -3.76 -12.15
C LEU A 229 -20.63 -4.28 -13.59
N GLU A 230 -21.75 -4.48 -14.30
CA GLU A 230 -21.76 -5.06 -15.64
C GLU A 230 -20.98 -4.18 -16.64
N GLN A 231 -21.22 -2.87 -16.64
CA GLN A 231 -20.51 -1.96 -17.52
C GLN A 231 -19.05 -1.80 -17.09
N ARG A 232 -18.76 -1.77 -15.78
CA ARG A 232 -17.38 -1.70 -15.29
C ARG A 232 -16.54 -2.87 -15.77
N VAL A 233 -17.07 -4.09 -15.69
CA VAL A 233 -16.39 -5.30 -16.19
C VAL A 233 -16.16 -5.22 -17.70
N LYS A 234 -17.12 -4.71 -18.48
CA LYS A 234 -16.95 -4.51 -19.93
C LYS A 234 -15.81 -3.54 -20.25
N VAL A 235 -15.79 -2.38 -19.59
CA VAL A 235 -14.76 -1.35 -19.80
C VAL A 235 -13.39 -1.85 -19.34
N LEU A 236 -13.32 -2.49 -18.17
CA LEU A 236 -12.08 -3.08 -17.65
C LEU A 236 -11.50 -4.12 -18.61
N ASN A 237 -12.33 -4.97 -19.22
CA ASN A 237 -11.90 -5.94 -20.21
C ASN A 237 -11.33 -5.29 -21.48
N VAL A 238 -11.90 -4.18 -21.93
CA VAL A 238 -11.35 -3.42 -23.08
C VAL A 238 -9.97 -2.86 -22.73
N ILE A 239 -9.84 -2.23 -21.55
CA ILE A 239 -8.57 -1.70 -21.05
C ILE A 239 -7.54 -2.82 -20.94
N PHE A 240 -7.89 -3.93 -20.26
CA PHE A 240 -7.01 -5.08 -20.06
C PHE A 240 -6.41 -5.58 -21.37
N LYS A 241 -7.23 -5.77 -22.42
CA LYS A 241 -6.76 -6.25 -23.73
C LYS A 241 -5.74 -5.32 -24.40
N LEU A 242 -5.80 -4.02 -24.16
CA LEU A 242 -4.85 -3.05 -24.74
C LEU A 242 -3.47 -3.08 -24.07
N ILE A 243 -3.41 -3.51 -22.80
CA ILE A 243 -2.20 -3.45 -21.98
C ILE A 243 -1.78 -4.81 -21.39
N GLU A 244 -2.46 -5.90 -21.78
CA GLU A 244 -2.36 -7.26 -21.20
C GLU A 244 -0.91 -7.72 -20.96
N THR A 245 -0.02 -7.48 -21.92
CA THR A 245 1.39 -7.89 -21.85
C THR A 245 2.09 -7.40 -20.57
N HIS A 246 1.68 -6.23 -20.08
CA HIS A 246 2.25 -5.58 -18.90
C HIS A 246 1.41 -5.82 -17.65
N VAL A 247 0.18 -6.35 -17.76
CA VAL A 247 -0.67 -6.64 -16.60
C VAL A 247 -0.14 -7.86 -15.86
N VAL A 248 0.24 -7.63 -14.60
CA VAL A 248 0.74 -8.66 -13.70
C VAL A 248 -0.34 -9.18 -12.76
N SER A 249 -1.36 -8.36 -12.45
CA SER A 249 -2.49 -8.74 -11.61
C SER A 249 -3.68 -7.80 -11.80
N VAL A 250 -4.87 -8.24 -11.39
CA VAL A 250 -6.13 -7.48 -11.41
C VAL A 250 -6.75 -7.51 -10.02
N ASP A 251 -7.14 -6.33 -9.52
CA ASP A 251 -7.80 -6.07 -8.23
C ASP A 251 -7.05 -6.54 -6.97
N GLU A 252 -5.93 -7.23 -7.11
CA GLU A 252 -5.03 -7.66 -6.04
C GLU A 252 -3.56 -7.38 -6.40
N PRO A 253 -2.67 -7.14 -5.42
CA PRO A 253 -1.22 -7.08 -5.64
C PRO A 253 -0.66 -8.35 -6.29
N LEU A 254 0.47 -8.21 -7.01
CA LEU A 254 1.14 -9.36 -7.67
C LEU A 254 1.46 -10.50 -6.69
N ILE A 255 1.81 -10.21 -5.44
CA ILE A 255 2.16 -11.25 -4.47
C ILE A 255 0.98 -12.14 -4.11
N GLU A 256 -0.21 -11.55 -3.91
CA GLU A 256 -1.44 -12.31 -3.65
C GLU A 256 -1.81 -13.16 -4.87
N HIS A 257 -1.66 -12.59 -6.07
CA HIS A 257 -1.87 -13.31 -7.32
C HIS A 257 -0.91 -14.50 -7.50
N LEU A 258 0.37 -14.33 -7.16
CA LEU A 258 1.34 -15.42 -7.13
C LEU A 258 0.95 -16.50 -6.12
N GLY A 259 0.48 -16.11 -4.93
CA GLY A 259 -0.05 -17.03 -3.93
C GLY A 259 -1.23 -17.84 -4.46
N HIS A 260 -2.16 -17.21 -5.17
CA HIS A 260 -3.27 -17.88 -5.86
C HIS A 260 -2.78 -18.89 -6.90
N LEU A 261 -1.87 -18.47 -7.79
CA LEU A 261 -1.34 -19.34 -8.84
C LEU A 261 -0.56 -20.53 -8.27
N LEU A 262 0.29 -20.32 -7.26
CA LEU A 262 1.03 -21.39 -6.60
C LEU A 262 0.08 -22.38 -5.94
N ALA A 263 -0.94 -21.88 -5.21
CA ALA A 263 -1.95 -22.71 -4.56
C ALA A 263 -2.80 -23.49 -5.55
N GLU A 264 -3.24 -22.87 -6.65
CA GLU A 264 -4.01 -23.55 -7.70
C GLU A 264 -3.19 -24.67 -8.36
N LYS A 265 -1.92 -24.42 -8.64
CA LYS A 265 -1.03 -25.40 -9.29
C LYS A 265 -0.39 -26.39 -8.32
N GLN A 266 -0.53 -26.19 -7.01
CA GLN A 266 0.12 -26.98 -5.95
C GLN A 266 1.63 -27.12 -6.18
N ARG A 267 2.31 -26.02 -6.50
CA ARG A 267 3.76 -26.01 -6.80
C ARG A 267 4.54 -25.40 -5.65
N SER A 268 5.54 -26.15 -5.18
CA SER A 268 6.50 -25.68 -4.18
C SER A 268 7.59 -24.81 -4.83
N VAL A 269 8.05 -23.78 -4.11
CA VAL A 269 9.10 -22.87 -4.57
C VAL A 269 10.23 -22.76 -3.55
N ALA A 270 11.47 -22.79 -4.03
CA ALA A 270 12.67 -22.44 -3.27
C ALA A 270 13.36 -21.21 -3.88
N VAL A 271 14.15 -20.50 -3.09
CA VAL A 271 14.81 -19.26 -3.53
C VAL A 271 16.28 -19.27 -3.15
N ALA A 272 17.14 -18.76 -4.03
CA ALA A 272 18.53 -18.46 -3.76
C ALA A 272 18.89 -17.04 -4.19
N GLU A 273 19.40 -16.24 -3.25
CA GLU A 273 19.49 -14.78 -3.37
C GLU A 273 20.92 -14.28 -3.16
N GLN A 274 21.49 -13.62 -4.17
CA GLN A 274 22.70 -12.79 -4.03
C GLN A 274 22.37 -11.30 -4.14
N SER A 275 21.57 -10.89 -5.12
CA SER A 275 21.23 -9.47 -5.33
C SER A 275 20.12 -8.95 -4.42
N THR A 276 19.11 -9.77 -4.14
CA THR A 276 17.93 -9.36 -3.36
C THR A 276 18.15 -9.49 -1.85
N LYS A 277 19.16 -10.25 -1.40
CA LYS A 277 19.63 -10.35 0.00
C LYS A 277 18.52 -10.70 1.01
N GLY A 278 17.60 -11.58 0.64
CA GLY A 278 16.46 -12.00 1.46
C GLY A 278 15.17 -11.23 1.19
N TRP A 279 15.21 -10.17 0.37
CA TRP A 279 14.02 -9.40 0.01
C TRP A 279 12.99 -10.23 -0.75
N LEU A 280 13.44 -11.08 -1.68
CA LEU A 280 12.53 -11.92 -2.48
C LEU A 280 11.88 -12.97 -1.58
N SER A 281 12.64 -13.63 -0.70
CA SER A 281 12.08 -14.56 0.29
C SER A 281 11.07 -13.86 1.20
N ASN A 282 11.42 -12.69 1.75
CA ASN A 282 10.50 -11.93 2.60
C ASN A 282 9.21 -11.54 1.86
N TRP A 283 9.32 -11.11 0.60
CA TRP A 283 8.18 -10.76 -0.23
C TRP A 283 7.28 -11.96 -0.51
N LEU A 284 7.84 -13.14 -0.82
CA LEU A 284 7.06 -14.36 -1.01
C LEU A 284 6.35 -14.82 0.28
N HIS A 285 7.01 -14.67 1.42
CA HIS A 285 6.43 -15.01 2.72
C HIS A 285 5.40 -13.98 3.25
N SER A 286 5.26 -12.80 2.62
CA SER A 286 4.29 -11.80 3.08
C SER A 286 2.84 -12.13 2.73
N ASP A 287 2.60 -13.04 1.77
CA ASP A 287 1.29 -13.62 1.50
C ASP A 287 1.18 -15.04 2.07
N ALA A 288 0.06 -15.36 2.71
CA ALA A 288 -0.12 -16.64 3.38
C ALA A 288 -0.15 -17.85 2.41
N LYS A 289 -0.72 -17.69 1.21
CA LYS A 289 -0.84 -18.78 0.22
C LYS A 289 0.49 -19.06 -0.45
N ALA A 290 1.23 -18.01 -0.82
CA ALA A 290 2.60 -18.13 -1.32
C ALA A 290 3.53 -18.72 -0.25
N SER A 291 3.46 -18.21 0.98
CA SER A 291 4.28 -18.66 2.12
C SER A 291 4.09 -20.16 2.40
N ALA A 292 2.86 -20.67 2.31
CA ALA A 292 2.57 -22.10 2.53
C ALA A 292 3.25 -23.04 1.51
N LEU A 293 3.67 -22.51 0.35
CA LEU A 293 4.35 -23.26 -0.71
C LEU A 293 5.84 -22.89 -0.86
N CYS A 294 6.31 -21.92 -0.08
CA CYS A 294 7.73 -21.59 0.02
C CYS A 294 8.43 -22.63 0.91
N ALA A 295 9.42 -23.33 0.36
CA ALA A 295 10.19 -24.32 1.09
C ALA A 295 11.45 -23.69 1.70
N HIS A 296 12.53 -23.60 0.92
CA HIS A 296 13.84 -23.19 1.41
C HIS A 296 14.27 -21.85 0.78
N GLY A 297 14.94 -21.02 1.57
CA GLY A 297 15.56 -19.77 1.12
C GLY A 297 17.05 -19.74 1.45
N TRP A 298 17.91 -19.51 0.45
CA TRP A 298 19.35 -19.38 0.62
C TRP A 298 19.78 -17.94 0.35
N ILE A 299 20.41 -17.28 1.33
CA ILE A 299 20.93 -15.92 1.17
C ILE A 299 22.45 -16.01 1.09
N LEU A 300 23.01 -15.76 -0.09
CA LEU A 300 24.43 -15.91 -0.37
C LEU A 300 25.11 -14.54 -0.38
N GLY A 301 26.24 -14.43 0.32
CA GLY A 301 27.06 -13.23 0.28
C GLY A 301 27.72 -13.02 -1.09
N ASN A 302 28.03 -11.76 -1.42
CA ASN A 302 28.67 -11.40 -2.70
C ASN A 302 30.06 -12.01 -2.93
N HIS A 303 30.73 -12.51 -1.88
CA HIS A 303 32.04 -13.17 -1.99
C HIS A 303 31.93 -14.65 -2.41
N ILE A 304 30.72 -15.23 -2.42
CA ILE A 304 30.50 -16.59 -2.87
C ILE A 304 30.36 -16.58 -4.39
N ASP A 305 31.24 -17.28 -5.08
CA ASP A 305 31.10 -17.57 -6.51
C ASP A 305 30.38 -18.90 -6.69
N VAL A 306 29.47 -18.94 -7.67
CA VAL A 306 28.64 -20.12 -7.95
C VAL A 306 29.11 -20.74 -9.26
N GLY A 307 29.66 -21.96 -9.18
CA GLY A 307 30.21 -22.69 -10.31
C GLY A 307 31.65 -22.30 -10.67
N GLU A 308 32.30 -23.11 -11.49
CA GLU A 308 33.60 -22.82 -12.13
C GLU A 308 33.42 -22.00 -13.42
N THR A 309 32.39 -21.15 -13.48
CA THR A 309 32.00 -20.47 -14.72
C THR A 309 32.87 -19.23 -14.95
N ASP A 310 33.50 -19.16 -16.13
CA ASP A 310 34.26 -18.03 -16.67
C ASP A 310 33.42 -16.73 -16.70
N ASN A 311 33.23 -16.09 -15.55
CA ASN A 311 32.60 -14.78 -15.38
C ASN A 311 31.21 -14.58 -16.05
N ASP A 312 30.49 -15.62 -16.49
CA ASP A 312 29.16 -15.49 -17.09
C ASP A 312 28.08 -15.44 -15.99
N PRO A 313 27.48 -14.26 -15.72
CA PRO A 313 26.52 -14.12 -14.62
C PRO A 313 25.24 -14.92 -14.83
N LEU A 314 24.89 -15.21 -16.09
CA LEU A 314 23.69 -16.00 -16.40
C LEU A 314 23.92 -17.48 -16.12
N ALA A 315 25.09 -18.00 -16.47
CA ALA A 315 25.45 -19.39 -16.19
C ALA A 315 25.50 -19.66 -14.67
N ALA A 316 26.05 -18.73 -13.90
CA ALA A 316 26.05 -18.79 -12.43
C ALA A 316 24.62 -18.79 -11.86
N ALA A 317 23.71 -17.97 -12.41
CA ALA A 317 22.31 -17.94 -11.99
C ALA A 317 21.58 -19.26 -12.31
N PHE A 318 21.82 -19.87 -13.47
CA PHE A 318 21.29 -21.21 -13.80
C PHE A 318 21.79 -22.27 -12.85
N ALA A 319 23.12 -22.34 -12.64
CA ALA A 319 23.73 -23.29 -11.71
C ALA A 319 23.12 -23.16 -10.30
N LEU A 320 22.90 -21.93 -9.84
CA LEU A 320 22.26 -21.68 -8.56
C LEU A 320 20.80 -22.15 -8.54
N ALA A 321 20.00 -21.80 -9.55
CA ALA A 321 18.58 -22.19 -9.60
C ALA A 321 18.41 -23.72 -9.67
N GLY A 322 19.14 -24.39 -10.56
CA GLY A 322 19.12 -25.84 -10.69
C GLY A 322 19.55 -26.55 -9.40
N ALA A 323 20.68 -26.15 -8.81
CA ALA A 323 21.17 -26.71 -7.56
C ALA A 323 20.19 -26.49 -6.41
N THR A 324 19.58 -25.30 -6.30
CA THR A 324 18.59 -25.01 -5.27
C THR A 324 17.35 -25.89 -5.44
N ARG A 325 16.82 -26.03 -6.67
CA ARG A 325 15.66 -26.89 -6.93
C ARG A 325 15.92 -28.34 -6.51
N ASP A 326 17.05 -28.89 -6.93
CA ASP A 326 17.40 -30.29 -6.68
C ASP A 326 17.72 -30.53 -5.19
N LYS A 327 18.46 -29.64 -4.53
CA LYS A 327 18.83 -29.78 -3.11
C LYS A 327 17.66 -29.55 -2.16
N CYS A 328 16.71 -28.70 -2.54
CA CYS A 328 15.54 -28.40 -1.73
C CYS A 328 14.35 -29.31 -2.04
N ALA A 329 14.46 -30.17 -3.06
CA ALA A 329 13.40 -31.06 -3.55
C ALA A 329 12.08 -30.32 -3.83
N THR A 330 12.15 -29.16 -4.48
CA THR A 330 10.99 -28.35 -4.85
C THR A 330 10.64 -28.47 -6.33
N ASP A 331 9.40 -28.16 -6.69
CA ASP A 331 8.96 -28.10 -8.09
C ASP A 331 9.69 -26.98 -8.85
N ILE A 332 9.88 -25.84 -8.17
CA ILE A 332 10.40 -24.62 -8.75
C ILE A 332 11.54 -24.09 -7.87
N ALA A 333 12.55 -23.49 -8.48
CA ALA A 333 13.49 -22.63 -7.77
C ALA A 333 13.78 -21.34 -8.53
N ILE A 334 13.94 -20.25 -7.79
CA ILE A 334 14.30 -18.94 -8.31
C ILE A 334 15.70 -18.59 -7.81
N ALA A 335 16.57 -18.13 -8.71
CA ALA A 335 17.87 -17.58 -8.36
C ALA A 335 18.01 -16.15 -8.83
N THR A 336 18.53 -15.28 -7.96
CA THR A 336 18.92 -13.91 -8.31
C THR A 336 20.43 -13.76 -8.12
N GLY A 337 21.18 -13.63 -9.22
CA GLY A 337 22.63 -13.49 -9.21
C GLY A 337 23.10 -12.12 -8.72
N LYS A 338 24.43 -11.92 -8.63
CA LYS A 338 25.05 -10.66 -8.17
C LYS A 338 24.64 -9.47 -9.06
N VAL A 339 24.61 -8.27 -8.47
CA VAL A 339 24.59 -7.02 -9.24
C VAL A 339 26.03 -6.56 -9.46
N GLN A 340 26.45 -6.42 -10.72
CA GLN A 340 27.77 -5.89 -11.11
C GLN A 340 27.57 -4.82 -12.18
N ASP A 341 28.07 -3.60 -11.93
CA ASP A 341 27.94 -2.46 -12.85
C ASP A 341 26.49 -2.18 -13.33
N GLY A 342 25.51 -2.44 -12.45
CA GLY A 342 24.08 -2.26 -12.76
C GLY A 342 23.47 -3.38 -13.61
N VAL A 343 24.20 -4.47 -13.82
CA VAL A 343 23.77 -5.70 -14.51
C VAL A 343 23.51 -6.80 -13.48
N PHE A 344 22.45 -7.57 -13.67
CA PHE A 344 22.10 -8.72 -12.83
C PHE A 344 21.46 -9.83 -13.67
N SER A 345 21.48 -11.06 -13.15
CA SER A 345 20.79 -12.20 -13.78
C SER A 345 19.75 -12.80 -12.86
N VAL A 346 18.64 -13.24 -13.44
CA VAL A 346 17.58 -14.00 -12.76
C VAL A 346 17.35 -15.29 -13.52
N ALA A 347 17.26 -16.41 -12.80
CA ALA A 347 16.94 -17.71 -13.35
C ALA A 347 15.78 -18.37 -12.61
N LEU A 348 14.97 -19.12 -13.35
CA LEU A 348 13.84 -19.91 -12.87
C LEU A 348 14.04 -21.35 -13.34
N ALA A 349 14.20 -22.26 -12.40
CA ALA A 349 14.32 -23.68 -12.66
C ALA A 349 13.00 -24.39 -12.36
N THR A 350 12.54 -25.25 -13.28
CA THR A 350 11.22 -25.90 -13.25
C THR A 350 11.31 -27.35 -13.75
N PRO A 351 10.23 -28.14 -13.70
CA PRO A 351 10.21 -29.49 -14.27
C PRO A 351 10.45 -29.54 -15.78
N GLU A 352 10.02 -28.52 -16.53
CA GLU A 352 10.13 -28.48 -18.00
C GLU A 352 11.52 -28.02 -18.49
N GLY A 353 12.25 -27.31 -17.64
CA GLY A 353 13.56 -26.76 -17.94
C GLY A 353 13.85 -25.50 -17.13
N GLU A 354 14.87 -24.78 -17.56
CA GLU A 354 15.35 -23.58 -16.88
C GLU A 354 15.28 -22.38 -17.81
N TRP A 355 14.70 -21.28 -17.32
CA TRP A 355 14.72 -19.99 -17.99
C TRP A 355 15.62 -19.03 -17.25
N GLY A 356 16.37 -18.23 -17.98
CA GLY A 356 17.21 -17.20 -17.37
C GLY A 356 17.36 -15.99 -18.26
N GLN A 357 17.55 -14.83 -17.64
CA GLN A 357 17.84 -13.59 -18.35
C GLN A 357 18.81 -12.71 -17.56
N THR A 358 19.64 -11.97 -18.30
CA THR A 358 20.52 -10.92 -17.80
C THR A 358 19.95 -9.56 -18.20
N LEU A 359 19.79 -8.70 -17.21
CA LEU A 359 19.18 -7.38 -17.35
C LEU A 359 20.11 -6.31 -16.79
N ALA A 360 20.15 -5.17 -17.45
CA ALA A 360 20.83 -3.96 -17.00
C ALA A 360 19.82 -2.87 -16.64
N PHE A 361 20.04 -2.18 -15.52
CA PHE A 361 19.22 -1.02 -15.16
C PHE A 361 19.45 0.15 -16.13
N LYS A 362 18.38 0.74 -16.67
CA LYS A 362 18.51 1.95 -17.53
C LYS A 362 18.64 3.26 -16.75
N ARG A 363 18.43 3.21 -15.43
CA ARG A 363 18.57 4.36 -14.52
C ARG A 363 19.24 3.93 -13.23
N ARG A 364 19.74 4.90 -12.47
CA ARG A 364 20.32 4.65 -11.16
C ARG A 364 19.20 4.35 -10.16
N TYR A 365 19.34 3.21 -9.48
CA TYR A 365 18.49 2.79 -8.36
C TYR A 365 19.34 2.71 -7.09
N ASN A 366 18.76 3.06 -5.94
CA ASN A 366 19.37 2.76 -4.64
C ASN A 366 19.27 1.25 -4.33
N ASP A 367 19.95 0.77 -3.29
CA ASP A 367 20.01 -0.67 -2.96
C ASP A 367 18.61 -1.28 -2.68
N LEU A 368 17.70 -0.52 -2.07
CA LEU A 368 16.33 -0.97 -1.81
C LEU A 368 15.53 -1.12 -3.11
N GLU A 369 15.59 -0.09 -3.95
CA GLU A 369 14.90 -0.06 -5.25
C GLU A 369 15.43 -1.17 -6.19
N GLN A 370 16.73 -1.46 -6.15
CA GLN A 370 17.31 -2.59 -6.90
C GLN A 370 16.70 -3.92 -6.45
N LYS A 371 16.65 -4.18 -5.14
CA LYS A 371 16.05 -5.41 -4.59
C LYS A 371 14.60 -5.56 -5.03
N GLU A 372 13.83 -4.49 -4.96
CA GLU A 372 12.42 -4.47 -5.33
C GLU A 372 12.20 -4.77 -6.82
N VAL A 373 12.98 -4.13 -7.70
CA VAL A 373 12.90 -4.37 -9.15
C VAL A 373 13.32 -5.79 -9.51
N ILE A 374 14.44 -6.28 -8.96
CA ILE A 374 14.94 -7.64 -9.24
C ILE A 374 13.94 -8.70 -8.76
N SER A 375 13.41 -8.53 -7.55
CA SER A 375 12.39 -9.45 -6.99
C SER A 375 11.12 -9.45 -7.82
N THR A 376 10.72 -8.29 -8.35
CA THR A 376 9.54 -8.19 -9.21
C THR A 376 9.76 -8.84 -10.58
N VAL A 377 10.94 -8.71 -11.18
CA VAL A 377 11.31 -9.46 -12.40
C VAL A 377 11.19 -10.96 -12.13
N ALA A 378 11.73 -11.43 -11.01
CA ALA A 378 11.69 -12.83 -10.62
C ALA A 378 10.24 -13.32 -10.39
N GLY A 379 9.42 -12.53 -9.70
CA GLY A 379 8.00 -12.80 -9.51
C GLY A 379 7.20 -12.81 -10.81
N ASP A 380 7.49 -11.89 -11.75
CA ASP A 380 6.84 -11.88 -13.07
C ASP A 380 7.23 -13.10 -13.91
N MET A 381 8.50 -13.54 -13.86
CA MET A 381 8.92 -14.81 -14.48
C MET A 381 8.16 -16.00 -13.91
N LEU A 382 8.04 -16.10 -12.58
CA LEU A 382 7.26 -17.15 -11.91
C LEU A 382 5.79 -17.12 -12.35
N ARG A 383 5.16 -15.95 -12.31
CA ARG A 383 3.76 -15.75 -12.74
C ARG A 383 3.56 -16.20 -14.18
N ARG A 384 4.46 -15.81 -15.09
CA ARG A 384 4.39 -16.15 -16.51
C ARG A 384 4.48 -17.65 -16.73
N TYR A 385 5.39 -18.32 -16.03
CA TYR A 385 5.47 -19.78 -16.02
C TYR A 385 4.15 -20.42 -15.56
N LEU A 386 3.65 -20.05 -14.37
CA LEU A 386 2.43 -20.61 -13.79
C LEU A 386 1.17 -20.33 -14.64
N SER A 387 1.17 -19.24 -15.40
CA SER A 387 0.07 -18.81 -16.28
C SER A 387 0.25 -19.22 -17.74
N ALA A 388 1.29 -19.99 -18.08
CA ALA A 388 1.64 -20.37 -19.46
C ALA A 388 1.73 -19.17 -20.44
N LYS A 389 2.26 -18.03 -19.98
CA LYS A 389 2.52 -16.84 -20.79
C LYS A 389 3.94 -16.84 -21.34
N SER A 390 4.20 -16.01 -22.36
CA SER A 390 5.57 -15.76 -22.83
C SER A 390 6.46 -15.33 -21.67
N MET A 391 7.58 -16.04 -21.47
CA MET A 391 8.50 -15.86 -20.35
C MET A 391 9.19 -14.50 -20.39
N PHE A 392 9.68 -14.10 -21.56
CA PHE A 392 10.48 -12.90 -21.72
C PHE A 392 9.66 -11.79 -22.36
N VAL A 393 9.62 -10.64 -21.69
CA VAL A 393 8.99 -9.40 -22.19
C VAL A 393 9.91 -8.22 -22.03
N ASP A 394 9.67 -7.15 -22.77
CA ASP A 394 10.45 -5.93 -22.59
C ASP A 394 9.99 -5.17 -21.35
N TYR A 395 10.94 -4.86 -20.47
CA TYR A 395 10.72 -3.96 -19.35
C TYR A 395 11.27 -2.59 -19.72
N SER A 396 10.41 -1.57 -19.79
CA SER A 396 10.81 -0.21 -20.21
C SER A 396 12.00 0.35 -19.44
N SER A 397 12.10 0.03 -18.14
CA SER A 397 13.15 0.49 -17.21
C SER A 397 14.41 -0.37 -17.19
N LEU A 398 14.44 -1.49 -17.91
CA LEU A 398 15.57 -2.42 -17.99
C LEU A 398 15.98 -2.64 -19.44
N LYS A 399 17.22 -3.04 -19.66
CA LYS A 399 17.72 -3.50 -20.95
C LYS A 399 18.08 -4.97 -20.81
N ARG A 400 17.48 -5.83 -21.64
CA ARG A 400 17.91 -7.22 -21.71
C ARG A 400 19.20 -7.34 -22.50
N GLU A 401 20.18 -8.01 -21.92
CA GLU A 401 21.48 -8.26 -22.54
C GLU A 401 21.59 -9.69 -23.05
N LYS A 402 20.98 -10.63 -22.33
CA LYS A 402 20.99 -12.06 -22.65
C LYS A 402 19.72 -12.71 -22.11
N ASP A 403 19.22 -13.72 -22.80
CA ASP A 403 18.21 -14.64 -22.30
C ASP A 403 18.46 -16.04 -22.87
N MET A 404 17.95 -17.05 -22.16
CA MET A 404 18.10 -18.44 -22.54
C MET A 404 16.99 -19.29 -21.93
N PHE A 405 16.57 -20.31 -22.68
CA PHE A 405 15.80 -21.44 -22.17
C PHE A 405 16.60 -22.72 -22.40
N VAL A 406 16.79 -23.51 -21.33
CA VAL A 406 17.45 -24.81 -21.37
C VAL A 406 16.41 -25.89 -21.06
N PRO A 407 15.98 -26.69 -22.06
CA PRO A 407 15.01 -27.76 -21.84
C PRO A 407 15.54 -28.82 -20.88
N ARG A 408 14.66 -29.43 -20.08
CA ARG A 408 15.05 -30.44 -19.07
C ARG A 408 15.89 -31.59 -19.64
N GLN A 409 15.58 -32.03 -20.85
CA GLN A 409 16.32 -33.11 -21.55
C GLN A 409 17.81 -32.82 -21.72
N MET A 410 18.21 -31.55 -21.90
CA MET A 410 19.62 -31.18 -22.01
C MET A 410 20.34 -31.18 -20.66
N LEU A 411 19.61 -30.90 -19.57
CA LEU A 411 20.16 -30.89 -18.22
C LEU A 411 20.41 -32.32 -17.71
N ASP A 412 19.49 -33.23 -17.98
CA ASP A 412 19.60 -34.64 -17.56
C ASP A 412 20.74 -35.36 -18.29
N ASN A 413 21.06 -34.96 -19.52
CA ASN A 413 22.18 -35.53 -20.28
C ASN A 413 23.57 -35.14 -19.73
N ASN A 414 23.68 -33.99 -19.06
CA ASN A 414 24.94 -33.53 -18.45
C ASN A 414 25.23 -34.18 -17.08
N LEU A 415 24.25 -34.84 -16.45
CA LEU A 415 24.42 -35.56 -15.18
C LEU A 415 24.89 -37.02 -15.37
N ASN A 416 24.89 -37.53 -16.61
CA ASN A 416 25.28 -38.90 -16.97
C ASN A 416 26.70 -39.00 -17.59
N LEU A 417 27.48 -37.93 -17.52
CA LEU A 417 28.90 -37.83 -17.83
C LEU A 417 29.66 -37.48 -16.55
#